data_AF-R9QR63-F1
#
_entry.id   AF-R9QR63-F1
#
_cell.length_a   1.000
_cell.length_b   1.000
_cell.length_c   1.000
_cell.angle_alpha   90.00
_cell.angle_beta   90.00
_cell.angle_gamma   90.00
#
_symmetry.space_group_name_H-M   'P 1'
#
loop_
_entity.id
_entity.type
_entity.pdbx_description
1 polymer ?
#
loop_
_entity_poly.entity_id
_entity_poly.type
_entity_poly.pdbx_seq_one_letter_code
_entity_poly.pdbx_strand_id
1 'polypeptide(L)'
;TLEKLQALARETDLQGAIAAMFAGEKINRTEDRAVLHIALRNRSNTPIYVDGKDVMPEVNAVLAKMKQFCARVIDGEWRGYTGKTITDVVNIGIGGSDLGPYMVTEALRPYKNHLAMHFVSNVDGTHIAETLQRLNPETTLFLVASKTFTTQETMTNAHSARDWFLQAAGDERHVAKHFAALST
;
A
#
# COMPACT_ATOMS: atom_id res chain seq x y z
N THR A 1 10.80 -15.81 -37.37
CA THR A 1 10.20 -14.66 -36.66
C THR A 1 10.81 -14.42 -35.29
N LEU A 2 10.92 -15.43 -34.40
CA LEU A 2 11.49 -15.23 -33.06
C LEU A 2 12.93 -14.68 -33.06
N GLU A 3 13.80 -15.17 -33.95
CA GLU A 3 15.17 -14.64 -34.11
C GLU A 3 15.20 -13.15 -34.45
N LYS A 4 14.26 -12.69 -35.29
CA LYS A 4 14.13 -11.27 -35.66
C LYS A 4 13.67 -10.42 -34.46
N LEU A 5 12.80 -10.95 -33.60
CA LEU A 5 12.40 -10.27 -32.35
C LEU A 5 13.56 -10.17 -31.36
N GLN A 6 14.37 -11.22 -31.23
CA GLN A 6 15.58 -11.19 -30.41
C GLN A 6 16.64 -10.25 -30.97
N ALA A 7 16.77 -10.18 -32.30
CA ALA A 7 17.64 -9.20 -32.96
C ALA A 7 17.20 -7.77 -32.66
N LEU A 8 15.89 -7.49 -32.75
CA LEU A 8 15.33 -6.20 -32.38
C LEU A 8 15.63 -5.84 -30.91
N ALA A 9 15.46 -6.79 -29.97
CA ALA A 9 15.77 -6.56 -28.56
C ALA A 9 17.25 -6.20 -28.31
N ARG A 10 18.17 -6.78 -29.11
CA ARG A 10 19.59 -6.41 -29.08
C ARG A 10 19.85 -5.06 -29.72
N GLU A 11 19.22 -4.78 -30.86
CA GLU A 11 19.33 -3.51 -31.59
C GLU A 11 18.84 -2.33 -30.74
N THR A 12 17.79 -2.51 -29.93
CA THR A 12 17.28 -1.50 -29.00
C THR A 12 17.97 -1.49 -27.63
N ASP A 13 19.04 -2.27 -27.46
CA ASP A 13 19.78 -2.42 -26.20
C ASP A 13 18.89 -2.68 -24.96
N LEU A 14 17.97 -3.65 -25.07
CA LEU A 14 17.10 -4.02 -23.96
C LEU A 14 17.90 -4.50 -22.74
N GLN A 15 19.04 -5.16 -22.96
CA GLN A 15 19.90 -5.63 -21.87
C GLN A 15 20.53 -4.46 -21.10
N GLY A 16 21.05 -3.43 -21.80
CA GLY A 16 21.54 -2.22 -21.17
C GLY A 16 20.44 -1.48 -20.39
N ALA A 17 19.23 -1.37 -20.95
CA ALA A 17 18.10 -0.75 -20.27
C ALA A 17 17.70 -1.48 -18.98
N ILE A 18 17.70 -2.82 -19.00
CA ILE A 18 17.46 -3.63 -17.80
C ILE A 18 18.59 -3.41 -16.78
N ALA A 19 19.85 -3.46 -17.22
CA ALA A 19 21.00 -3.26 -16.34
C ALA A 19 20.96 -1.88 -15.66
N ALA A 20 20.64 -0.82 -16.40
CA ALA A 20 20.46 0.54 -15.88
C ALA A 20 19.38 0.62 -14.80
N MET A 21 18.24 -0.07 -15.00
CA MET A 21 17.19 -0.18 -13.98
C MET A 21 17.73 -0.86 -12.70
N PHE A 22 18.45 -1.97 -12.84
CA PHE A 22 19.00 -2.71 -11.70
C PHE A 22 20.14 -1.98 -10.97
N ALA A 23 20.86 -1.11 -11.68
CA ALA A 23 21.93 -0.28 -11.12
C ALA A 23 21.40 0.97 -10.38
N GLY A 24 20.09 1.26 -10.43
CA GLY A 24 19.52 2.46 -9.80
C GLY A 24 19.68 3.73 -10.62
N GLU A 25 19.97 3.62 -11.92
CA GLU A 25 20.06 4.78 -12.80
C GLU A 25 18.69 5.48 -12.95
N LYS A 26 18.73 6.78 -13.25
CA LYS A 26 17.54 7.62 -13.42
C LYS A 26 16.88 7.41 -14.79
N ILE A 27 16.37 6.21 -15.01
CA ILE A 27 15.77 5.81 -16.29
C ILE A 27 14.38 6.43 -16.55
N ASN A 28 13.69 6.91 -15.50
CA ASN A 28 12.52 7.77 -15.66
C ASN A 28 12.99 9.20 -15.91
N ARG A 29 13.29 9.48 -17.19
CA ARG A 29 13.95 10.72 -17.63
C ARG A 29 13.10 11.97 -17.44
N THR A 30 11.78 11.87 -17.61
CA THR A 30 10.87 13.03 -17.52
C THR A 30 10.73 13.55 -16.10
N GLU A 31 10.95 12.68 -15.11
CA GLU A 31 10.88 13.05 -13.69
C GLU A 31 12.25 13.03 -12.98
N ASP A 32 13.34 12.75 -13.71
CA ASP A 32 14.69 12.55 -13.17
C ASP A 32 14.74 11.57 -11.98
N ARG A 33 14.16 10.36 -12.17
CA ARG A 33 13.99 9.36 -11.09
C ARG A 33 14.51 7.97 -11.47
N ALA A 34 15.05 7.29 -10.46
CA ALA A 34 15.31 5.85 -10.52
C ALA A 34 13.99 5.05 -10.45
N VAL A 35 13.99 3.84 -11.02
CA VAL A 35 12.81 2.93 -11.03
C VAL A 35 13.17 1.61 -10.36
N LEU A 36 12.87 1.48 -9.06
CA LEU A 36 13.43 0.43 -8.20
C LEU A 36 12.41 -0.45 -7.48
N HIS A 37 11.29 -0.78 -8.14
CA HIS A 37 10.33 -1.75 -7.60
C HIS A 37 10.96 -3.14 -7.34
N ILE A 38 12.07 -3.47 -8.01
CA ILE A 38 12.88 -4.67 -7.76
C ILE A 38 13.53 -4.66 -6.36
N ALA A 39 13.92 -3.50 -5.83
CA ALA A 39 14.59 -3.38 -4.54
C ALA A 39 13.66 -3.79 -3.39
N LEU A 40 12.36 -3.49 -3.52
CA LEU A 40 11.32 -3.85 -2.54
C LEU A 40 11.17 -5.36 -2.33
N ARG A 41 11.68 -6.17 -3.26
CA ARG A 41 11.64 -7.64 -3.24
C ARG A 41 13.02 -8.27 -3.38
N ASN A 42 14.08 -7.50 -3.20
CA ASN A 42 15.46 -7.97 -3.24
C ASN A 42 15.80 -8.77 -1.97
N ARG A 43 15.64 -10.09 -2.02
CA ARG A 43 15.87 -10.98 -0.87
C ARG A 43 17.34 -11.27 -0.60
N SER A 44 18.23 -11.07 -1.58
CA SER A 44 19.67 -11.26 -1.37
C SER A 44 20.29 -10.12 -0.54
N ASN A 45 19.57 -9.00 -0.40
CA ASN A 45 20.08 -7.77 0.22
C ASN A 45 21.37 -7.26 -0.42
N THR A 46 21.61 -7.59 -1.69
CA THR A 46 22.69 -6.98 -2.45
C THR A 46 22.43 -5.47 -2.51
N PRO A 47 23.41 -4.61 -2.17
CA PRO A 47 23.22 -3.16 -2.17
C PRO A 47 22.73 -2.63 -3.53
N ILE A 48 21.80 -1.67 -3.49
CA ILE A 48 21.34 -0.95 -4.67
C ILE A 48 21.43 0.54 -4.36
N TYR A 49 22.25 1.27 -5.10
CA TYR A 49 22.57 2.66 -4.81
C TYR A 49 21.71 3.63 -5.61
N VAL A 50 21.22 4.68 -4.95
CA VAL A 50 20.65 5.88 -5.58
C VAL A 50 21.32 7.08 -4.95
N ASP A 51 21.84 7.99 -5.76
CA ASP A 51 22.56 9.19 -5.31
C ASP A 51 23.65 8.87 -4.26
N GLY A 52 24.36 7.75 -4.45
CA GLY A 52 25.44 7.29 -3.58
C GLY A 52 25.02 6.58 -2.29
N LYS A 53 23.72 6.37 -2.07
CA LYS A 53 23.18 5.72 -0.86
C LYS A 53 22.52 4.37 -1.18
N ASP A 54 22.88 3.33 -0.44
CA ASP A 54 22.19 2.04 -0.52
C ASP A 54 20.76 2.18 0.04
N VAL A 55 19.77 1.78 -0.76
CA VAL A 55 18.35 1.88 -0.41
C VAL A 55 17.86 0.69 0.41
N MET A 56 18.58 -0.43 0.42
CA MET A 56 18.14 -1.68 1.06
C MET A 56 17.90 -1.57 2.58
N PRO A 57 18.68 -0.80 3.37
CA PRO A 57 18.40 -0.60 4.79
C PRO A 57 17.01 0.02 5.06
N GLU A 58 16.61 1.02 4.26
CA GLU A 58 15.30 1.67 4.41
C GLU A 58 14.15 0.74 4.00
N VAL A 59 14.32 -0.01 2.90
CA VAL A 59 13.36 -1.05 2.49
C VAL A 59 13.14 -2.07 3.61
N ASN A 60 14.22 -2.60 4.19
CA ASN A 60 14.13 -3.58 5.25
C ASN A 60 13.54 -3.02 6.54
N ALA A 61 13.84 -1.76 6.88
CA ALA A 61 13.25 -1.09 8.03
C ALA A 61 11.72 -0.97 7.91
N VAL A 62 11.21 -0.60 6.73
CA VAL A 62 9.77 -0.54 6.48
C VAL A 62 9.13 -1.93 6.50
N LEU A 63 9.76 -2.95 5.89
CA LEU A 63 9.27 -4.33 5.96
C LEU A 63 9.22 -4.86 7.40
N ALA A 64 10.21 -4.53 8.22
CA ALA A 64 10.22 -4.89 9.65
C ALA A 64 9.09 -4.19 10.41
N LYS A 65 8.87 -2.90 10.15
CA LYS A 65 7.75 -2.13 10.71
C LYS A 65 6.40 -2.73 10.30
N MET A 66 6.23 -3.07 9.02
CA MET A 66 5.02 -3.74 8.52
C MET A 66 4.80 -5.08 9.22
N LYS A 67 5.84 -5.91 9.37
CA LYS A 67 5.75 -7.20 10.07
C LYS A 67 5.25 -7.03 11.50
N GLN A 68 5.83 -6.09 12.24
CA GLN A 68 5.42 -5.82 13.64
C GLN A 68 3.98 -5.28 13.70
N PHE A 69 3.62 -4.36 12.81
CA PHE A 69 2.25 -3.82 12.74
C PHE A 69 1.23 -4.92 12.42
N CYS A 70 1.48 -5.74 11.40
CA CYS A 70 0.61 -6.85 11.03
C CYS A 70 0.45 -7.85 12.18
N ALA A 71 1.55 -8.25 12.84
CA ALA A 71 1.48 -9.16 13.98
C ALA A 71 0.56 -8.60 15.08
N ARG A 72 0.75 -7.33 15.48
CA ARG A 72 -0.09 -6.70 16.50
C ARG A 72 -1.58 -6.70 16.14
N VAL A 73 -1.93 -6.43 14.88
CA VAL A 73 -3.33 -6.43 14.42
C VAL A 73 -3.89 -7.85 14.38
N ILE A 74 -3.15 -8.81 13.80
CA ILE A 74 -3.58 -10.20 13.61
C ILE A 74 -3.68 -10.95 14.94
N ASP A 75 -2.73 -10.73 15.86
CA ASP A 75 -2.73 -11.39 17.17
C ASP A 75 -3.71 -10.71 18.16
N GLY A 76 -4.38 -9.63 17.72
CA GLY A 76 -5.35 -8.89 18.51
C GLY A 76 -4.70 -8.05 19.62
N GLU A 77 -3.41 -7.76 19.57
CA GLU A 77 -2.76 -6.82 20.50
C GLU A 77 -3.17 -5.36 20.18
N TRP A 78 -3.37 -5.06 18.90
CA TRP A 78 -3.90 -3.78 18.46
C TRP A 78 -5.41 -3.74 18.72
N ARG A 79 -5.81 -2.91 19.68
CA ARG A 79 -7.21 -2.75 20.08
C ARG A 79 -7.80 -1.48 19.52
N GLY A 80 -9.07 -1.55 19.13
CA GLY A 80 -9.89 -0.39 18.83
C GLY A 80 -10.11 0.50 20.05
N TYR A 81 -10.85 1.60 19.86
CA TYR A 81 -11.00 2.63 20.88
C TYR A 81 -11.72 2.13 22.15
N THR A 82 -12.59 1.13 22.01
CA THR A 82 -13.30 0.46 23.10
C THR A 82 -12.58 -0.76 23.67
N GLY A 83 -11.38 -1.09 23.19
CA GLY A 83 -10.61 -2.25 23.65
C GLY A 83 -10.91 -3.57 22.91
N LYS A 84 -11.84 -3.57 21.95
CA LYS A 84 -12.13 -4.73 21.09
C LYS A 84 -10.99 -4.97 20.07
N THR A 85 -10.82 -6.21 19.64
CA THR A 85 -9.89 -6.55 18.55
C THR A 85 -10.41 -6.03 17.22
N ILE A 86 -9.51 -5.72 16.29
CA ILE A 86 -9.87 -5.38 14.91
C ILE A 86 -10.40 -6.62 14.20
N THR A 87 -11.50 -6.47 13.45
CA THR A 87 -12.12 -7.52 12.64
C THR A 87 -12.12 -7.17 11.15
N ASP A 88 -12.13 -5.88 10.84
CA ASP A 88 -12.27 -5.36 9.49
C ASP A 88 -11.14 -4.39 9.17
N VAL A 89 -10.59 -4.50 7.97
CA VAL A 89 -9.57 -3.59 7.44
C VAL A 89 -10.06 -3.02 6.11
N VAL A 90 -10.09 -1.70 6.01
CA VAL A 90 -10.53 -0.99 4.80
C VAL A 90 -9.32 -0.28 4.18
N ASN A 91 -8.91 -0.71 2.99
CA ASN A 91 -7.92 0.00 2.19
C ASN A 91 -8.60 1.11 1.38
N ILE A 92 -8.21 2.36 1.61
CA ILE A 92 -8.68 3.52 0.87
C ILE A 92 -7.54 4.02 -0.01
N GLY A 93 -7.69 3.92 -1.31
CA GLY A 93 -6.67 4.32 -2.28
C GLY A 93 -7.19 4.15 -3.70
N ILE A 94 -6.55 4.77 -4.68
CA ILE A 94 -6.95 4.65 -6.10
C ILE A 94 -5.81 4.13 -6.97
N GLY A 95 -6.15 3.56 -8.13
CA GLY A 95 -5.18 3.10 -9.13
C GLY A 95 -4.17 2.11 -8.54
N GLY A 96 -2.89 2.47 -8.56
CA GLY A 96 -1.81 1.63 -8.01
C GLY A 96 -1.91 1.35 -6.51
N SER A 97 -2.56 2.24 -5.75
CA SER A 97 -2.81 2.07 -4.30
C SER A 97 -3.94 1.09 -3.98
N ASP A 98 -4.65 0.59 -4.99
CA ASP A 98 -5.83 -0.27 -4.82
C ASP A 98 -5.74 -1.57 -5.62
N LEU A 99 -5.52 -1.47 -6.94
CA LEU A 99 -5.60 -2.59 -7.88
C LEU A 99 -4.68 -3.76 -7.51
N GLY A 100 -3.43 -3.46 -7.13
CA GLY A 100 -2.45 -4.47 -6.73
C GLY A 100 -2.85 -5.19 -5.44
N PRO A 101 -3.07 -4.46 -4.32
CA PRO A 101 -3.59 -5.03 -3.09
C PRO A 101 -4.88 -5.84 -3.27
N TYR A 102 -5.88 -5.29 -3.96
CA TYR A 102 -7.15 -5.98 -4.23
C TYR A 102 -6.92 -7.30 -4.95
N MET A 103 -6.23 -7.27 -6.10
CA MET A 103 -5.96 -8.45 -6.92
C MET A 103 -5.22 -9.56 -6.13
N VAL A 104 -4.18 -9.21 -5.37
CA VAL A 104 -3.40 -10.20 -4.62
C VAL A 104 -4.22 -10.81 -3.48
N THR A 105 -5.00 -10.00 -2.75
CA THR A 105 -5.85 -10.53 -1.67
C THR A 105 -6.96 -11.45 -2.19
N GLU A 106 -7.50 -11.16 -3.37
CA GLU A 106 -8.48 -12.02 -4.04
C GLU A 106 -7.85 -13.33 -4.52
N ALA A 107 -6.70 -13.25 -5.19
CA ALA A 107 -5.98 -14.42 -5.68
C ALA A 107 -5.51 -15.35 -4.55
N LEU A 108 -5.13 -14.78 -3.39
CA LEU A 108 -4.65 -15.51 -2.22
C LEU A 108 -5.72 -15.71 -1.15
N ARG A 109 -7.01 -15.53 -1.49
CA ARG A 109 -8.13 -15.68 -0.56
C ARG A 109 -8.08 -16.97 0.29
N PRO A 110 -7.68 -18.16 -0.22
CA PRO A 110 -7.56 -19.37 0.61
C PRO A 110 -6.57 -19.27 1.77
N TYR A 111 -5.63 -18.33 1.73
CA TYR A 111 -4.60 -18.10 2.76
C TYR A 111 -4.98 -16.97 3.73
N LYS A 112 -6.20 -16.43 3.65
CA LYS A 112 -6.64 -15.36 4.55
C LYS A 112 -6.70 -15.86 6.00
N ASN A 113 -6.52 -14.92 6.93
CA ASN A 113 -6.82 -15.13 8.35
C ASN A 113 -8.27 -14.70 8.65
N HIS A 114 -8.56 -14.36 9.91
CA HIS A 114 -9.90 -13.97 10.36
C HIS A 114 -10.33 -12.55 9.93
N LEU A 115 -9.40 -11.68 9.48
CA LEU A 115 -9.73 -10.31 9.11
C LEU A 115 -10.54 -10.27 7.81
N ALA A 116 -11.56 -9.40 7.79
CA ALA A 116 -12.28 -9.04 6.58
C ALA A 116 -11.58 -7.85 5.90
N MET A 117 -11.19 -8.02 4.64
CA MET A 117 -10.52 -6.99 3.84
C MET A 117 -11.55 -6.32 2.92
N HIS A 118 -11.58 -5.00 2.94
CA HIS A 118 -12.44 -4.16 2.10
C HIS A 118 -11.59 -3.15 1.34
N PHE A 119 -12.03 -2.76 0.14
CA PHE A 119 -11.28 -1.89 -0.76
C PHE A 119 -12.18 -0.77 -1.27
N VAL A 120 -11.78 0.48 -1.06
CA VAL A 120 -12.53 1.67 -1.47
C VAL A 120 -11.64 2.54 -2.34
N SER A 121 -11.98 2.60 -3.62
CA SER A 121 -11.19 3.31 -4.63
C SER A 121 -11.99 4.20 -5.55
N ASN A 122 -13.31 4.11 -5.53
CA ASN A 122 -14.15 4.95 -6.37
C ASN A 122 -14.33 6.32 -5.71
N VAL A 123 -14.34 7.38 -6.50
CA VAL A 123 -14.69 8.74 -6.03
C VAL A 123 -16.19 8.87 -5.77
N ASP A 124 -17.01 8.02 -6.38
CA ASP A 124 -18.44 7.93 -6.08
C ASP A 124 -18.66 7.55 -4.62
N GLY A 125 -19.30 8.46 -3.87
CA GLY A 125 -19.60 8.30 -2.45
C GLY A 125 -20.44 7.07 -2.11
N THR A 126 -21.12 6.48 -3.09
CA THR A 126 -21.83 5.21 -2.93
C THR A 126 -20.90 4.11 -2.44
N HIS A 127 -19.69 4.01 -2.98
CA HIS A 127 -18.77 2.92 -2.66
C HIS A 127 -18.35 2.94 -1.19
N ILE A 128 -17.95 4.12 -0.67
CA ILE A 128 -17.60 4.26 0.75
C ILE A 128 -18.85 4.11 1.64
N ALA A 129 -19.99 4.69 1.26
CA ALA A 129 -21.21 4.59 2.06
C ALA A 129 -21.70 3.15 2.23
N GLU A 130 -21.78 2.38 1.14
CA GLU A 130 -22.19 0.97 1.16
C GLU A 130 -21.21 0.09 1.94
N THR A 131 -19.91 0.39 1.84
CA THR A 131 -18.87 -0.30 2.61
C THR A 131 -19.10 -0.04 4.10
N LEU A 132 -19.15 1.22 4.52
CA LEU A 132 -19.26 1.63 5.92
C LEU A 132 -20.57 1.16 6.58
N GLN A 133 -21.67 1.05 5.84
CA GLN A 133 -22.97 0.61 6.35
C GLN A 133 -22.91 -0.78 7.03
N ARG A 134 -21.95 -1.62 6.63
CA ARG A 134 -21.80 -3.00 7.13
C ARG A 134 -20.76 -3.14 8.23
N LEU A 135 -20.05 -2.06 8.57
CA LEU A 135 -18.88 -2.09 9.44
C LEU A 135 -19.18 -1.57 10.84
N ASN A 136 -18.36 -1.98 11.80
CA ASN A 136 -18.43 -1.50 13.18
C ASN A 136 -17.26 -0.52 13.47
N PRO A 137 -17.53 0.75 13.84
CA PRO A 137 -16.50 1.72 14.17
C PRO A 137 -15.53 1.26 15.27
N GLU A 138 -15.98 0.39 16.18
CA GLU A 138 -15.15 -0.14 17.27
C GLU A 138 -14.09 -1.15 16.83
N THR A 139 -14.26 -1.80 15.68
CA THR A 139 -13.43 -2.93 15.22
C THR A 139 -12.91 -2.78 13.79
N THR A 140 -13.07 -1.61 13.18
CA THR A 140 -12.61 -1.34 11.81
C THR A 140 -11.32 -0.52 11.79
N LEU A 141 -10.31 -0.97 11.05
CA LEU A 141 -9.05 -0.25 10.81
C LEU A 141 -8.98 0.25 9.37
N PHE A 142 -8.69 1.53 9.17
CA PHE A 142 -8.56 2.17 7.87
C PHE A 142 -7.08 2.32 7.49
N LEU A 143 -6.73 1.89 6.28
CA LEU A 143 -5.43 2.09 5.66
C LEU A 143 -5.58 3.12 4.54
N VAL A 144 -5.04 4.32 4.73
CA VAL A 144 -5.12 5.40 3.74
C VAL A 144 -3.86 5.39 2.88
N ALA A 145 -3.99 4.97 1.62
CA ALA A 145 -2.89 4.73 0.70
C ALA A 145 -2.80 5.81 -0.39
N SER A 146 -2.01 6.85 -0.13
CA SER A 146 -1.72 7.93 -1.08
C SER A 146 -0.29 8.39 -0.92
N LYS A 147 0.51 8.29 -1.99
CA LYS A 147 1.93 8.68 -1.95
C LYS A 147 2.11 10.16 -1.58
N THR A 148 1.30 11.05 -2.14
CA THR A 148 1.38 12.50 -1.86
C THR A 148 0.51 12.93 -0.68
N PHE A 149 -0.37 12.04 -0.19
CA PHE A 149 -1.41 12.36 0.80
C PHE A 149 -2.35 13.51 0.41
N THR A 150 -2.40 13.81 -0.88
CA THR A 150 -3.21 14.89 -1.47
C THR A 150 -4.11 14.42 -2.60
N THR A 151 -4.08 13.12 -2.94
CA THR A 151 -4.93 12.54 -3.98
C THR A 151 -6.40 12.76 -3.63
N GLN A 152 -7.09 13.56 -4.44
CA GLN A 152 -8.41 14.10 -4.12
C GLN A 152 -9.43 13.01 -3.78
N GLU A 153 -9.49 11.95 -4.59
CA GLU A 153 -10.42 10.84 -4.43
C GLU A 153 -10.12 10.03 -3.17
N THR A 154 -8.84 9.76 -2.90
CA THR A 154 -8.40 9.04 -1.70
C THR A 154 -8.70 9.84 -0.44
N MET A 155 -8.38 11.14 -0.45
CA MET A 155 -8.58 12.00 0.72
C MET A 155 -10.05 12.28 0.98
N THR A 156 -10.88 12.46 -0.07
CA THR A 156 -12.34 12.56 0.08
C THR A 156 -12.90 11.34 0.80
N ASN A 157 -12.55 10.14 0.34
CA ASN A 157 -13.00 8.90 1.00
C ASN A 157 -12.44 8.73 2.42
N ALA A 158 -11.17 9.12 2.65
CA ALA A 158 -10.56 9.06 3.98
C ALA A 158 -11.24 10.03 4.97
N HIS A 159 -11.63 11.22 4.52
CA HIS A 159 -12.41 12.16 5.31
C HIS A 159 -13.81 11.62 5.61
N SER A 160 -14.51 11.06 4.62
CA SER A 160 -15.81 10.41 4.87
C SER A 160 -15.73 9.27 5.88
N ALA A 161 -14.70 8.41 5.79
CA ALA A 161 -14.46 7.35 6.77
C ALA A 161 -14.13 7.91 8.17
N ARG A 162 -13.33 8.98 8.24
CA ARG A 162 -12.99 9.65 9.51
C ARG A 162 -14.22 10.26 10.16
N ASP A 163 -15.06 10.94 9.40
CA ASP A 163 -16.27 11.59 9.92
C ASP A 163 -17.27 10.54 10.41
N TRP A 164 -17.47 9.47 9.64
CA TRP A 164 -18.27 8.31 10.07
C TRP A 164 -17.74 7.70 11.37
N PHE A 165 -16.43 7.52 11.49
CA PHE A 165 -15.81 6.98 12.70
C PHE A 165 -16.02 7.91 13.90
N LEU A 166 -15.82 9.21 13.73
CA LEU A 166 -15.93 10.20 14.81
C LEU A 166 -17.36 10.44 15.27
N GLN A 167 -18.36 10.25 14.40
CA GLN A 167 -19.77 10.26 14.81
C GLN A 167 -20.07 9.20 15.88
N ALA A 168 -19.36 8.06 15.84
CA ALA A 168 -19.50 7.00 16.84
C ALA A 168 -18.51 7.14 18.01
N ALA A 169 -17.24 7.43 17.71
CA ALA A 169 -16.17 7.43 18.72
C ALA A 169 -16.14 8.72 19.56
N GLY A 170 -16.66 9.84 19.07
CA GLY A 170 -16.83 11.10 19.80
C GLY A 170 -15.55 11.87 20.15
N ASP A 171 -14.36 11.28 19.98
CA ASP A 171 -13.07 11.88 20.37
C ASP A 171 -11.99 11.65 19.29
N GLU A 172 -11.36 12.74 18.83
CA GLU A 172 -10.30 12.70 17.82
C GLU A 172 -9.08 11.87 18.22
N ARG A 173 -8.80 11.73 19.52
CA ARG A 173 -7.69 10.90 20.02
C ARG A 173 -7.85 9.42 19.64
N HIS A 174 -9.06 8.98 19.34
CA HIS A 174 -9.33 7.61 18.92
C HIS A 174 -8.95 7.34 17.46
N VAL A 175 -8.79 8.36 16.63
CA VAL A 175 -8.38 8.21 15.21
C VAL A 175 -7.05 7.47 15.09
N ALA A 176 -6.09 7.75 15.98
CA ALA A 176 -4.77 7.11 15.97
C ALA A 176 -4.81 5.59 16.18
N LYS A 177 -5.92 5.04 16.70
CA LYS A 177 -6.14 3.59 16.85
C LYS A 177 -6.80 2.94 15.64
N HIS A 178 -7.40 3.74 14.75
CA HIS A 178 -8.24 3.24 13.65
C HIS A 178 -7.78 3.71 12.27
N PHE A 179 -6.75 4.54 12.16
CA PHE A 179 -6.24 5.04 10.88
C PHE A 179 -4.72 4.90 10.82
N ALA A 180 -4.23 4.29 9.73
CA ALA A 180 -2.82 4.25 9.38
C ALA A 180 -2.63 4.75 7.94
N ALA A 181 -1.51 5.42 7.67
CA ALA A 181 -1.20 5.99 6.36
C ALA A 181 -0.06 5.22 5.66
N LEU A 182 -0.20 5.01 4.35
CA LEU A 182 0.86 4.57 3.45
C LEU A 182 1.20 5.75 2.52
N SER A 183 2.21 6.53 2.91
CA SER A 183 2.56 7.80 2.29
C SER A 183 4.05 8.13 2.47
N THR A 184 4.52 9.23 1.86
CA THR A 184 5.89 9.75 1.99
C THR A 184 5.93 11.26 2.05
#